data_AF-A0A6I6A5X8-F1
#
_entry.id   AF-A0A6I6A5X8-F1
#
_cell.length_a   1.000
_cell.length_b   1.000
_cell.length_c   1.000
_cell.angle_alpha   90.00
_cell.angle_beta   90.00
_cell.angle_gamma   90.00
#
_symmetry.space_group_name_H-M   'P 1'
#
loop_
_entity.id
_entity.type
_entity.pdbx_description
1 polymer ?
#
loop_
_entity_poly.entity_id
_entity_poly.type
_entity_poly.pdbx_seq_one_letter_code
_entity_poly.pdbx_strand_id
1 'polypeptide(L)'
;MWVYVYGSFVRGEIDNNSDFDVLCLHSDNPILNIPSNVHTISLKTFNKMHEEGDLFAHHLYRESVMIYSADGSDLIREMKEPAFYENWKKDFESFTLIARYAMKELRESNSSVFSKGLLYMSLRDLAMIYSYVVMGEANFSKYSPFQIDNPLEMSIDHYDHLRASRLSSTRGTWADELLKPLPDSCIGLSKRWIEVLNEKVRHHA
;
A
#
# COMPACT_ATOMS: atom_id res chain seq x y z
N MET A 1 23.95 8.76 5.87
CA MET A 1 23.19 7.50 5.90
C MET A 1 22.18 7.63 7.01
N TRP A 2 20.93 7.32 6.72
CA TRP A 2 19.83 7.40 7.67
C TRP A 2 19.07 6.09 7.62
N VAL A 3 18.68 5.59 8.78
CA VAL A 3 17.92 4.35 8.89
C VAL A 3 16.64 4.63 9.66
N TYR A 4 15.53 4.16 9.10
CA TYR A 4 14.20 4.36 9.63
C TYR A 4 13.49 3.01 9.76
N VAL A 5 12.59 2.93 10.74
CA VAL A 5 11.54 1.92 10.78
C VAL A 5 10.22 2.58 10.38
N TYR A 6 9.37 1.84 9.67
CA TYR A 6 8.07 2.35 9.23
C TYR A 6 7.05 1.20 9.20
N GLY A 7 5.84 1.48 8.73
CA GLY A 7 4.84 0.44 8.52
C GLY A 7 4.12 -0.02 9.79
N SER A 8 3.71 -1.28 9.79
CA SER A 8 2.76 -1.83 10.79
C SER A 8 3.26 -1.72 12.23
N PHE A 9 4.56 -1.85 12.47
CA PHE A 9 5.17 -1.72 13.79
C PHE A 9 5.07 -0.31 14.36
N VAL A 10 5.22 0.72 13.51
CA VAL A 10 5.07 2.10 13.98
C VAL A 10 3.60 2.45 14.21
N ARG A 11 2.68 1.91 13.39
CA ARG A 11 1.24 2.13 13.53
C ARG A 11 0.58 1.32 14.66
N GLY A 12 1.26 0.31 15.21
CA GLY A 12 0.68 -0.63 16.17
C GLY A 12 -0.29 -1.65 15.53
N GLU A 13 -0.30 -1.80 14.20
CA GLU A 13 -1.15 -2.74 13.45
C GLU A 13 -0.50 -4.12 13.27
N ILE A 14 0.15 -4.61 14.33
CA ILE A 14 1.02 -5.79 14.30
C ILE A 14 0.18 -7.07 14.35
N ASP A 15 0.53 -8.02 13.49
CA ASP A 15 0.02 -9.41 13.52
C ASP A 15 1.16 -10.39 13.23
N ASN A 16 0.88 -11.70 13.31
CA ASN A 16 1.87 -12.76 13.07
C ASN A 16 2.47 -12.75 11.65
N ASN A 17 1.88 -11.99 10.73
CA ASN A 17 2.33 -11.88 9.34
C ASN A 17 3.05 -10.55 9.07
N SER A 18 3.19 -9.68 10.07
CA SER A 18 3.78 -8.36 9.93
C SER A 18 5.30 -8.44 9.82
N ASP A 19 5.86 -7.81 8.80
CA ASP A 19 7.30 -7.66 8.64
C ASP A 19 7.79 -6.45 9.45
N PHE A 20 9.07 -6.48 9.81
CA PHE A 20 9.75 -5.31 10.37
C PHE A 20 10.34 -4.50 9.21
N ASP A 21 9.60 -3.47 8.77
CA ASP A 21 9.98 -2.65 7.62
C ASP A 21 11.09 -1.66 8.00
N VAL A 22 12.28 -1.87 7.42
CA VAL A 22 13.46 -1.01 7.63
C VAL A 22 13.85 -0.35 6.32
N LEU A 23 13.98 0.97 6.34
CA LEU A 23 14.47 1.79 5.23
C LEU A 23 15.86 2.31 5.56
N CYS A 24 16.80 2.20 4.61
CA CYS A 24 18.07 2.91 4.63
C CYS A 24 18.13 3.92 3.48
N LEU A 25 18.27 5.20 3.83
CA LEU A 25 18.58 6.29 2.91
C LEU A 25 20.09 6.54 2.85
N HIS A 26 20.62 6.68 1.65
CA HIS A 26 22.05 6.82 1.42
C HIS A 26 22.39 7.80 0.29
N SER A 27 23.60 8.37 0.35
CA SER A 27 24.17 9.13 -0.77
C SER A 27 24.29 8.27 -2.03
N ASP A 28 24.31 8.86 -3.22
CA ASP A 28 24.14 8.12 -4.49
C ASP A 28 25.25 7.12 -4.84
N ASN A 29 26.43 7.22 -4.23
CA ASN A 29 27.56 6.29 -4.48
C ASN A 29 28.08 5.64 -3.19
N PRO A 30 27.32 4.78 -2.50
CA PRO A 30 27.78 4.27 -1.23
C PRO A 30 28.30 2.83 -1.40
N ILE A 31 29.39 2.51 -0.70
CA ILE A 31 29.79 1.12 -0.48
C ILE A 31 29.02 0.67 0.77
N LEU A 32 27.86 0.03 0.58
CA LEU A 32 27.00 -0.39 1.68
C LEU A 32 27.00 -1.91 1.79
N ASN A 33 27.35 -2.40 2.98
CA ASN A 33 27.11 -3.79 3.36
C ASN A 33 25.80 -3.84 4.17
N ILE A 34 24.68 -3.66 3.48
CA ILE A 34 23.34 -3.63 4.07
C ILE A 34 22.66 -4.99 3.87
N PRO A 35 22.00 -5.55 4.91
CA PRO A 35 21.24 -6.78 4.78
C PRO A 35 20.18 -6.70 3.66
N SER A 36 19.98 -7.80 2.94
CA SER A 36 19.06 -7.84 1.79
C SER A 36 17.59 -7.61 2.13
N ASN A 37 17.22 -7.73 3.41
CA ASN A 37 15.87 -7.45 3.91
C ASN A 37 15.65 -5.97 4.30
N VAL A 38 16.67 -5.12 4.19
CA VAL A 38 16.54 -3.68 4.38
C VAL A 38 16.27 -3.03 3.03
N HIS A 39 15.21 -2.24 2.96
CA HIS A 39 14.91 -1.46 1.76
C HIS A 39 15.90 -0.31 1.64
N THR A 40 16.62 -0.20 0.52
CA THR A 40 17.63 0.84 0.30
C THR A 40 17.20 1.81 -0.80
N ILE A 41 17.22 3.11 -0.51
CA ILE A 41 16.89 4.16 -1.48
C ILE A 41 17.98 5.23 -1.45
N SER A 42 18.42 5.67 -2.63
CA SER A 42 19.37 6.79 -2.73
C SER A 42 18.69 8.13 -2.49
N LEU A 43 19.44 9.12 -2.01
CA LEU A 43 18.92 10.47 -1.81
C LEU A 43 18.33 11.06 -3.09
N LYS A 44 18.94 10.83 -4.25
CA LYS A 44 18.37 11.29 -5.52
C LYS A 44 16.98 10.71 -5.79
N THR A 45 16.80 9.41 -5.55
CA THR A 45 15.50 8.75 -5.73
C THR A 45 14.49 9.25 -4.70
N PHE A 46 14.89 9.36 -3.43
CA PHE A 46 14.01 9.85 -2.38
C PHE A 46 13.57 11.30 -2.62
N ASN A 47 14.49 12.19 -3.02
CA ASN A 47 14.17 13.57 -3.37
C ASN A 47 13.17 13.64 -4.52
N LYS A 48 13.36 12.82 -5.56
CA LYS A 48 12.40 12.74 -6.66
C LYS A 48 11.01 12.32 -6.17
N MET A 49 10.93 11.27 -5.34
CA MET A 49 9.66 10.82 -4.77
C MET A 49 9.00 11.90 -3.89
N HIS A 50 9.80 12.66 -3.15
CA HIS A 50 9.34 13.76 -2.31
C HIS A 50 8.80 14.93 -3.14
N GLU A 51 9.51 15.31 -4.21
CA GLU A 51 9.12 16.34 -5.18
C GLU A 51 7.87 15.96 -5.99
N GLU A 52 7.71 14.68 -6.34
CA GLU A 52 6.52 14.16 -7.05
C GLU A 52 5.32 13.91 -6.11
N GLY A 53 5.53 14.04 -4.79
CA GLY A 53 4.51 13.78 -3.78
C GLY A 53 4.08 12.32 -3.72
N ASP A 54 4.98 11.37 -4.00
CA ASP A 54 4.69 9.94 -4.02
C ASP A 54 4.08 9.48 -2.68
N LEU A 55 3.09 8.57 -2.72
CA LEU A 55 2.44 8.07 -1.51
C LEU A 55 3.39 7.40 -0.54
N PHE A 56 4.49 6.80 -1.00
CA PHE A 56 5.52 6.26 -0.13
C PHE A 56 6.32 7.38 0.57
N ALA A 57 6.58 8.50 -0.10
CA ALA A 57 7.19 9.66 0.55
C ALA A 57 6.26 10.23 1.63
N HIS A 58 4.95 10.32 1.35
CA HIS A 58 3.92 10.68 2.35
C HIS A 58 3.89 9.68 3.50
N HIS A 59 3.95 8.38 3.20
CA HIS A 59 3.98 7.33 4.21
C HIS A 59 5.15 7.49 5.17
N LEU A 60 6.35 7.67 4.62
CA LEU A 60 7.56 7.86 5.40
C LEU A 60 7.52 9.16 6.21
N TYR A 61 7.10 10.27 5.60
CA TYR A 61 6.96 11.53 6.33
C TYR A 61 6.00 11.40 7.50
N ARG A 62 4.86 10.71 7.35
CA ARG A 62 3.88 10.62 8.45
C ARG A 62 4.29 9.62 9.54
N GLU A 63 4.80 8.47 9.16
CA GLU A 63 4.86 7.29 10.05
C GLU A 63 6.26 6.69 10.22
N SER A 64 7.31 7.26 9.64
CA SER A 64 8.66 6.73 9.88
C SER A 64 9.22 7.21 11.23
N VAL A 65 9.96 6.32 11.90
CA VAL A 65 10.75 6.64 13.09
C VAL A 65 12.21 6.42 12.75
N MET A 66 13.03 7.46 12.90
CA MET A 66 14.46 7.35 12.70
C MET A 66 15.08 6.50 13.82
N ILE A 67 15.87 5.49 13.44
CA ILE A 67 16.62 4.65 14.36
C ILE A 67 18.12 4.97 14.36
N TYR A 68 18.63 5.52 13.26
CA TYR A 68 20.04 5.89 13.13
C TYR A 68 20.22 7.01 12.10
N SER A 69 21.15 7.92 12.37
CA SER A 69 21.68 8.88 11.40
C SER A 69 23.17 9.04 11.61
N ALA A 70 23.92 9.10 10.51
CA ALA A 70 25.38 9.23 10.55
C ALA A 70 25.85 10.62 11.04
N ASP A 71 25.04 11.66 10.86
CA ASP A 71 25.36 13.04 11.24
C ASP A 71 24.43 13.58 12.35
N GLY A 72 23.52 12.73 12.84
CA GLY A 72 22.54 13.09 13.87
C GLY A 72 21.30 13.83 13.35
N SER A 73 21.22 14.16 12.06
CA SER A 73 20.04 14.78 11.44
C SER A 73 18.91 13.77 11.21
N ASP A 74 17.66 14.23 11.29
CA ASP A 74 16.50 13.49 10.80
C ASP A 74 16.09 14.04 9.44
N LEU A 75 16.66 13.46 8.39
CA LEU A 75 16.48 13.92 7.01
C LEU A 75 15.01 14.03 6.61
N ILE A 76 14.19 13.04 6.95
CA ILE A 76 12.77 13.01 6.55
C ILE A 76 11.99 14.12 7.25
N ARG A 77 12.31 14.40 8.53
CA ARG A 77 11.68 15.50 9.28
C ARG A 77 12.15 16.86 8.78
N GLU A 78 13.43 17.00 8.43
CA GLU A 78 14.01 18.25 7.94
C GLU A 78 13.49 18.65 6.55
N MET A 79 13.22 17.67 5.68
CA MET A 79 12.66 17.91 4.34
C MET A 79 11.20 18.39 4.34
N LYS A 80 10.53 18.36 5.49
CA LYS A 80 9.10 18.68 5.65
C LYS A 80 8.20 17.76 4.81
N GLU A 81 6.92 18.10 4.75
CA GLU A 81 5.91 17.35 4.03
C GLU A 81 6.24 17.25 2.53
N PRO A 82 6.07 16.07 1.91
CA PRO A 82 6.22 15.91 0.46
C PRO A 82 5.27 16.80 -0.32
N ALA A 83 5.57 17.01 -1.60
CA ALA A 83 4.70 17.72 -2.51
C ALA A 83 3.31 17.06 -2.63
N PHE A 84 2.38 17.76 -3.26
CA PHE A 84 1.09 17.17 -3.60
C PHE A 84 1.29 15.98 -4.54
N TYR A 85 0.56 14.88 -4.31
CA TYR A 85 0.72 13.64 -5.08
C TYR A 85 0.24 13.80 -6.54
N GLU A 86 1.09 14.24 -7.46
CA GLU A 86 0.67 14.68 -8.79
C GLU A 86 0.08 13.55 -9.66
N ASN A 87 0.60 12.34 -9.50
CA ASN A 87 0.24 11.18 -10.33
C ASN A 87 -1.01 10.42 -9.86
N TRP A 88 -1.68 10.91 -8.81
CA TRP A 88 -2.79 10.20 -8.18
C TRP A 88 -3.86 9.71 -9.15
N LYS A 89 -4.21 10.49 -10.18
CA LYS A 89 -5.23 10.13 -11.19
C LYS A 89 -4.83 8.87 -11.96
N LYS A 90 -3.61 8.88 -12.48
CA LYS A 90 -3.05 7.80 -13.29
C LYS A 90 -2.92 6.52 -12.47
N ASP A 91 -2.48 6.64 -11.22
CA ASP A 91 -2.33 5.49 -10.34
C ASP A 91 -3.69 4.94 -9.92
N PHE A 92 -4.67 5.80 -9.63
CA PHE A 92 -6.05 5.39 -9.33
C PHE A 92 -6.69 4.62 -10.49
N GLU A 93 -6.53 5.11 -11.72
CA GLU A 93 -6.97 4.41 -12.93
C GLU A 93 -6.26 3.07 -13.12
N SER A 94 -4.95 3.02 -12.88
CA SER A 94 -4.15 1.80 -12.98
C SER A 94 -4.60 0.74 -11.98
N PHE A 95 -4.82 1.11 -10.71
CA PHE A 95 -5.35 0.18 -9.70
C PHE A 95 -6.79 -0.24 -9.99
N THR A 96 -7.62 0.65 -10.55
CA THR A 96 -8.96 0.28 -11.03
C THR A 96 -8.88 -0.79 -12.12
N LEU A 97 -7.95 -0.66 -13.06
CA LEU A 97 -7.75 -1.65 -14.13
C LEU A 97 -7.25 -3.00 -13.58
N ILE A 98 -6.28 -2.99 -12.67
CA ILE A 98 -5.76 -4.20 -12.02
C ILE A 98 -6.87 -4.90 -11.22
N ALA A 99 -7.69 -4.17 -10.47
CA ALA A 99 -8.82 -4.73 -9.75
C ALA A 99 -9.84 -5.39 -10.70
N ARG A 100 -10.16 -4.73 -11.82
CA ARG A 100 -11.07 -5.28 -12.85
C ARG A 100 -10.53 -6.56 -13.47
N TYR A 101 -9.23 -6.58 -13.79
CA TYR A 101 -8.56 -7.79 -14.27
C TYR A 101 -8.65 -8.92 -13.25
N ALA A 102 -8.27 -8.66 -11.99
CA ALA A 102 -8.34 -9.64 -10.92
C ALA A 102 -9.76 -10.19 -10.72
N MET A 103 -10.77 -9.33 -10.72
CA MET A 103 -12.18 -9.75 -10.60
C MET A 103 -12.65 -10.60 -11.79
N LYS A 104 -12.18 -10.31 -13.01
CA LYS A 104 -12.48 -11.12 -14.19
C LYS A 104 -11.86 -12.52 -14.05
N GLU A 105 -10.57 -12.58 -13.74
CA GLU A 105 -9.85 -13.84 -13.52
C GLU A 105 -10.47 -14.67 -12.41
N LEU A 106 -10.96 -14.05 -11.32
CA LEU A 106 -11.62 -14.77 -10.23
C LEU A 106 -13.00 -15.33 -10.61
N ARG A 107 -13.68 -14.76 -11.60
CA ARG A 107 -14.93 -15.34 -12.13
C ARG A 107 -14.65 -16.57 -12.99
N GLU A 108 -13.52 -16.59 -13.69
CA GLU A 108 -13.11 -17.69 -14.57
C GLU A 108 -12.37 -18.80 -13.80
N SER A 109 -11.54 -18.41 -12.82
CA SER A 109 -10.68 -19.25 -11.99
C SER A 109 -10.67 -18.73 -10.54
N ASN A 110 -11.74 -19.06 -9.82
CA ASN A 110 -12.00 -18.53 -8.47
C ASN A 110 -11.01 -19.00 -7.40
N SER A 111 -10.18 -20.00 -7.70
CA SER A 111 -9.13 -20.50 -6.80
C SER A 111 -7.78 -19.77 -6.96
N SER A 112 -7.66 -18.79 -7.86
CA SER A 112 -6.38 -18.11 -8.11
C SER A 112 -5.93 -17.24 -6.92
N VAL A 113 -4.93 -17.74 -6.18
CA VAL A 113 -4.27 -17.02 -5.07
C VAL A 113 -3.65 -15.71 -5.56
N PHE A 114 -3.05 -15.71 -6.75
CA PHE A 114 -2.49 -14.52 -7.35
C PHE A 114 -3.55 -13.45 -7.61
N SER A 115 -4.66 -13.81 -8.25
CA SER A 115 -5.75 -12.87 -8.55
C SER A 115 -6.41 -12.33 -7.27
N LYS A 116 -6.55 -13.16 -6.22
CA LYS A 116 -7.01 -12.70 -4.89
C LYS A 116 -6.05 -11.66 -4.30
N GLY A 117 -4.74 -11.92 -4.40
CA GLY A 117 -3.71 -11.00 -3.92
C GLY A 117 -3.68 -9.67 -4.69
N LEU A 118 -3.87 -9.70 -6.01
CA LEU A 118 -4.02 -8.50 -6.82
C LEU A 118 -5.25 -7.70 -6.43
N LEU A 119 -6.40 -8.36 -6.21
CA LEU A 119 -7.62 -7.68 -5.78
C LEU A 119 -7.41 -6.99 -4.42
N TYR A 120 -6.81 -7.65 -3.43
CA TYR A 120 -6.47 -7.02 -2.14
C TYR A 120 -5.62 -5.76 -2.33
N MET A 121 -4.52 -5.88 -3.06
CA MET A 121 -3.57 -4.79 -3.29
C MET A 121 -4.29 -3.59 -3.91
N SER A 122 -5.03 -3.81 -5.00
CA SER A 122 -5.76 -2.72 -5.66
C SER A 122 -6.83 -2.09 -4.78
N LEU A 123 -7.59 -2.87 -4.00
CA LEU A 123 -8.58 -2.29 -3.09
C LEU A 123 -7.93 -1.41 -2.03
N ARG A 124 -6.82 -1.87 -1.42
CA ARG A 124 -6.08 -1.09 -0.42
C ARG A 124 -5.50 0.19 -1.03
N ASP A 125 -4.87 0.09 -2.19
CA ASP A 125 -4.22 1.24 -2.83
C ASP A 125 -5.25 2.27 -3.33
N LEU A 126 -6.42 1.83 -3.81
CA LEU A 126 -7.54 2.73 -4.13
C LEU A 126 -8.03 3.47 -2.88
N ALA A 127 -8.18 2.80 -1.74
CA ALA A 127 -8.56 3.45 -0.49
C ALA A 127 -7.50 4.43 0.01
N MET A 128 -6.21 4.10 -0.14
CA MET A 128 -5.09 5.00 0.19
C MET A 128 -5.16 6.28 -0.63
N ILE A 129 -5.26 6.17 -1.96
CA ILE A 129 -5.37 7.33 -2.85
C ILE A 129 -6.63 8.13 -2.53
N TYR A 130 -7.76 7.46 -2.37
CA TYR A 130 -9.02 8.10 -2.04
C TYR A 130 -8.95 8.90 -0.73
N SER A 131 -8.41 8.30 0.34
CA SER A 131 -8.25 8.97 1.63
C SER A 131 -7.38 10.22 1.51
N TYR A 132 -6.29 10.16 0.74
CA TYR A 132 -5.43 11.31 0.50
C TYR A 132 -6.15 12.42 -0.28
N VAL A 133 -6.73 12.10 -1.44
CA VAL A 133 -7.26 13.11 -2.38
C VAL A 133 -8.61 13.67 -1.93
N VAL A 134 -9.49 12.83 -1.36
CA VAL A 134 -10.88 13.21 -1.04
C VAL A 134 -11.03 13.56 0.44
N MET A 135 -10.38 12.81 1.34
CA MET A 135 -10.50 13.06 2.79
C MET A 135 -9.40 14.01 3.30
N GLY A 136 -8.40 14.33 2.48
CA GLY A 136 -7.28 15.22 2.82
C GLY A 136 -6.22 14.57 3.71
N GLU A 137 -6.31 13.26 3.96
CA GLU A 137 -5.41 12.55 4.85
C GLU A 137 -5.13 11.13 4.35
N ALA A 138 -3.88 10.82 4.00
CA ALA A 138 -3.51 9.47 3.56
C ALA A 138 -3.61 8.45 4.70
N ASN A 139 -4.34 7.37 4.45
CA ASN A 139 -4.47 6.23 5.36
C ASN A 139 -3.68 5.01 4.83
N PHE A 140 -2.53 4.73 5.44
CA PHE A 140 -1.64 3.62 5.05
C PHE A 140 -1.96 2.28 5.72
N SER A 141 -3.07 2.18 6.44
CA SER A 141 -3.50 0.94 7.09
C SER A 141 -3.64 -0.21 6.10
N LYS A 142 -3.42 -1.44 6.56
CA LYS A 142 -3.82 -2.65 5.82
C LYS A 142 -5.34 -2.78 5.70
N TYR A 143 -6.09 -2.09 6.55
CA TYR A 143 -7.56 -2.04 6.55
C TYR A 143 -8.10 -0.69 6.05
N SER A 144 -7.31 0.09 5.31
CA SER A 144 -7.74 1.38 4.77
C SER A 144 -9.08 1.34 4.01
N PRO A 145 -9.47 0.27 3.28
CA PRO A 145 -10.79 0.21 2.65
C PRO A 145 -11.97 0.26 3.61
N PHE A 146 -11.79 -0.06 4.89
CA PHE A 146 -12.81 -0.01 5.92
C PHE A 146 -12.80 1.29 6.73
N GLN A 147 -11.82 2.15 6.51
CA GLN A 147 -11.52 3.34 7.32
C GLN A 147 -11.71 4.65 6.54
N ILE A 148 -12.28 4.58 5.34
CA ILE A 148 -12.68 5.75 4.54
C ILE A 148 -14.18 6.04 4.73
N ASP A 149 -14.65 7.22 4.32
CA ASP A 149 -16.04 7.65 4.44
C ASP A 149 -17.04 6.82 3.61
N ASN A 150 -16.56 5.99 2.67
CA ASN A 150 -17.30 4.94 1.99
C ASN A 150 -16.63 3.59 2.23
N PRO A 151 -16.87 2.94 3.37
CA PRO A 151 -16.19 1.70 3.69
C PRO A 151 -16.59 0.58 2.74
N LEU A 152 -15.64 -0.32 2.45
CA LEU A 152 -15.89 -1.55 1.72
C LEU A 152 -16.84 -2.44 2.53
N GLU A 153 -17.94 -2.87 1.91
CA GLU A 153 -18.97 -3.70 2.55
C GLU A 153 -18.66 -5.21 2.55
N MET A 154 -17.44 -5.60 2.17
CA MET A 154 -16.96 -6.98 2.28
C MET A 154 -16.70 -7.31 3.75
N SER A 155 -17.03 -8.52 4.22
CA SER A 155 -16.64 -8.93 5.57
C SER A 155 -15.11 -8.95 5.72
N ILE A 156 -14.61 -8.61 6.92
CA ILE A 156 -13.19 -8.66 7.25
C ILE A 156 -12.56 -10.02 6.94
N ASP A 157 -13.23 -11.14 7.25
CA ASP A 157 -12.69 -12.49 6.98
C ASP A 157 -12.36 -12.72 5.50
N HIS A 158 -13.28 -12.35 4.60
CA HIS A 158 -13.04 -12.43 3.16
C HIS A 158 -11.94 -11.47 2.71
N TYR A 159 -11.85 -10.28 3.29
CA TYR A 159 -10.79 -9.34 2.97
C TYR A 159 -9.42 -9.83 3.45
N ASP A 160 -9.35 -10.41 4.64
CA ASP A 160 -8.16 -11.05 5.19
C ASP A 160 -7.76 -12.28 4.36
N HIS A 161 -8.70 -13.00 3.76
CA HIS A 161 -8.42 -14.06 2.79
C HIS A 161 -7.70 -13.52 1.54
N LEU A 162 -8.14 -12.37 1.01
CA LEU A 162 -7.45 -11.70 -0.10
C LEU A 162 -6.05 -11.23 0.32
N ARG A 163 -5.93 -10.66 1.53
CA ARG A 163 -4.64 -10.24 2.11
C ARG A 163 -3.67 -11.41 2.26
N ALA A 164 -4.12 -12.51 2.85
CA ALA A 164 -3.30 -13.72 3.02
C ALA A 164 -2.86 -14.28 1.67
N SER A 165 -3.73 -14.22 0.65
CA SER A 165 -3.39 -14.59 -0.72
C SER A 165 -2.28 -13.71 -1.31
N ARG A 166 -2.29 -12.39 -1.04
CA ARG A 166 -1.21 -11.48 -1.43
C ARG A 166 0.12 -11.90 -0.78
N LEU A 167 0.13 -12.07 0.54
CA LEU A 167 1.33 -12.45 1.27
C LEU A 167 1.92 -13.78 0.78
N SER A 168 1.05 -14.77 0.57
CA SER A 168 1.39 -16.07 -0.01
C SER A 168 2.09 -15.93 -1.37
N SER A 169 1.49 -15.16 -2.28
CA SER A 169 2.04 -14.95 -3.63
C SER A 169 3.40 -14.25 -3.65
N THR A 170 3.65 -13.33 -2.72
CA THR A 170 4.91 -12.56 -2.67
C THR A 170 6.01 -13.25 -1.89
N ARG A 171 5.65 -14.07 -0.88
CA ARG A 171 6.62 -14.75 -0.01
C ARG A 171 6.88 -16.20 -0.44
N GLY A 172 6.15 -16.72 -1.42
CA GLY A 172 6.26 -18.12 -1.86
C GLY A 172 5.79 -19.11 -0.80
N THR A 173 4.93 -18.67 0.12
CA THR A 173 4.33 -19.53 1.16
C THR A 173 2.95 -19.98 0.71
N TRP A 174 2.54 -21.22 0.98
CA TRP A 174 1.30 -21.79 0.46
C TRP A 174 0.45 -22.40 1.58
N ALA A 175 -0.87 -22.21 1.47
CA ALA A 175 -1.86 -22.86 2.34
C ALA A 175 -3.09 -23.24 1.51
N ASP A 176 -3.58 -24.47 1.68
CA ASP A 176 -4.73 -25.01 0.93
C ASP A 176 -6.01 -24.18 1.15
N GLU A 177 -6.13 -23.57 2.32
CA GLU A 177 -7.22 -22.65 2.66
C GLU A 177 -7.36 -21.55 1.59
N LEU A 178 -6.25 -21.01 1.08
CA LEU A 178 -6.21 -19.92 0.10
C LEU A 178 -6.75 -20.33 -1.29
N LEU A 179 -6.85 -21.63 -1.57
CA LEU A 179 -7.46 -22.14 -2.79
C LEU A 179 -8.99 -22.10 -2.73
N LYS A 180 -9.59 -21.95 -1.53
CA LYS A 180 -11.05 -21.85 -1.39
C LYS A 180 -11.58 -20.67 -2.20
N PRO A 181 -12.63 -20.88 -3.02
CA PRO A 181 -13.17 -19.85 -3.90
C PRO A 181 -13.67 -18.66 -3.09
N LEU A 182 -13.50 -17.46 -3.63
CA LEU A 182 -14.11 -16.27 -3.07
C LEU A 182 -15.60 -16.23 -3.48
N PRO A 183 -16.55 -15.93 -2.58
CA PRO A 183 -17.94 -15.82 -2.98
C PRO A 183 -18.15 -14.74 -4.06
N ASP A 184 -19.02 -15.00 -5.04
CA ASP A 184 -19.34 -14.03 -6.11
C ASP A 184 -19.85 -12.69 -5.56
N SER A 185 -20.50 -12.71 -4.39
CA SER A 185 -20.93 -11.51 -3.68
C SER A 185 -19.76 -10.59 -3.36
N CYS A 186 -18.59 -11.12 -2.99
CA CYS A 186 -17.38 -10.34 -2.70
C CYS A 186 -16.89 -9.62 -3.96
N ILE A 187 -16.92 -10.29 -5.12
CA ILE A 187 -16.57 -9.68 -6.41
C ILE A 187 -17.57 -8.57 -6.75
N GLY A 188 -18.87 -8.80 -6.52
CA GLY A 188 -19.91 -7.80 -6.72
C GLY A 188 -19.76 -6.58 -5.81
N LEU A 189 -19.43 -6.79 -4.53
CA LEU A 189 -19.18 -5.72 -3.55
C LEU A 189 -17.96 -4.89 -3.93
N SER A 190 -16.83 -5.53 -4.27
CA SER A 190 -15.63 -4.84 -4.74
C SER A 190 -15.89 -3.99 -5.97
N LYS A 191 -16.63 -4.52 -6.95
CA LYS A 191 -16.98 -3.77 -8.17
C LYS A 191 -17.80 -2.52 -7.84
N ARG A 192 -18.88 -2.65 -7.07
CA ARG A 192 -19.74 -1.52 -6.69
C ARG A 192 -18.96 -0.47 -5.90
N TRP A 193 -18.12 -0.91 -4.97
CA TRP A 193 -17.29 -0.02 -4.16
C TRP A 193 -16.34 0.80 -5.04
N ILE A 194 -15.65 0.17 -5.99
CA ILE A 194 -14.79 0.85 -6.95
C ILE A 194 -15.57 1.88 -7.80
N GLU A 195 -16.79 1.55 -8.23
CA GLU A 195 -17.67 2.48 -8.97
C GLU A 195 -18.00 3.73 -8.14
N VAL A 196 -18.37 3.55 -6.87
CA VAL A 196 -18.63 4.66 -5.93
C VAL A 196 -17.39 5.54 -5.73
N LEU A 197 -16.21 4.94 -5.52
CA LEU A 197 -14.98 5.73 -5.36
C LEU A 197 -14.65 6.52 -6.64
N ASN A 198 -14.82 5.90 -7.82
CA ASN A 198 -14.61 6.58 -9.10
C ASN A 198 -15.51 7.81 -9.27
N GLU A 199 -16.78 7.73 -8.87
CA GLU A 199 -17.70 8.87 -8.94
C GLU A 199 -17.25 10.00 -8.03
N LYS A 200 -16.89 9.69 -6.79
CA LYS A 200 -16.46 10.69 -5.80
C LYS A 200 -15.14 11.38 -6.16
N VAL A 201 -14.18 10.62 -6.66
CA VAL A 201 -12.86 11.13 -7.05
C VAL A 201 -12.96 12.06 -8.26
N ARG A 202 -13.91 11.85 -9.17
CA ARG A 202 -14.16 12.76 -10.32
C ARG A 202 -14.57 14.17 -9.89
N HIS A 203 -15.18 14.34 -8.73
CA HIS A 203 -15.53 15.67 -8.20
C HIS A 203 -14.33 16.44 -7.64
N HIS A 204 -13.18 15.78 -7.49
CA HIS A 204 -11.92 16.36 -6.99
C HIS A 204 -10.84 16.43 -8.09
N ALA A 205 -11.21 16.09 -9.33
CA ALA A 205 -10.35 16.08 -10.51
C ALA A 205 -10.45 17.39 -11.29
#